data_AF-A0A147B844-F1
#
_entry.id   AF-A0A147B844-F1
#
_cell.length_a   1.000
_cell.length_b   1.000
_cell.length_c   1.000
_cell.angle_alpha   90.00
_cell.angle_beta   90.00
_cell.angle_gamma   90.00
#
_symmetry.space_group_name_H-M   'P 1'
#
loop_
_entity.id
_entity.type
_entity.pdbx_description
1 polymer ?
#
loop_
_entity_poly.entity_id
_entity_poly.type
_entity_poly.pdbx_seq_one_letter_code
_entity_poly.pdbx_strand_id
1 'polypeptide(L)'
;PANCSYDDIQGTWVFTEGTRNGTAQLSCDQWSAEEGTDVELTLSFPNVATDNLGNEGTWTLVYNQGFEVKINFRKYFAFSDYKILGNKSVISYCHRTHPGWAHDVLGHNWSCFRGRKTGQAITNERHLAQRLEHIEDPHNSEEFVALVNAAQNMWKAKVHEPFRGLSLGQMFRIRGGKQAQAITSPGRARVSPLIAHEASLLPEQFDWRNVSGVNYVSPVRNQGNCGSCYSFASMGMLEARVRIATRNEKQPVFAPQDIVSCSKYSQGCDGGFPYLVGGKYAQDFGVVAEECNPYQGTDGPCRTNQTCGRTYVARYHYVGGFYGGCNEELMRLALVKNGPVAVGFEVYPDFQSYSGGIYHHTTVHKDFVLGPFNPFELTNHAVLVVGYGVDEATGTKFWTVKNSWGESWGEDGYFRIVRGNDECAFESLGVEASPIP
;
A
#
# COMPACT_ATOMS: atom_id res chain seq x y z
N PRO A 1 -12.08 5.00 -5.12
CA PRO A 1 -12.40 4.56 -6.49
C PRO A 1 -11.96 5.53 -7.60
N ALA A 2 -11.33 6.66 -7.25
CA ALA A 2 -10.67 7.51 -8.23
C ALA A 2 -9.59 6.71 -8.98
N ASN A 3 -9.27 7.14 -10.20
CA ASN A 3 -8.22 6.55 -11.01
C ASN A 3 -7.48 7.66 -11.77
N CYS A 4 -6.53 8.28 -11.08
CA CYS A 4 -5.75 9.40 -11.59
C CYS A 4 -4.29 9.01 -11.73
N SER A 5 -3.72 9.29 -12.89
CA SER A 5 -2.32 9.03 -13.19
C SER A 5 -1.42 10.13 -12.64
N TYR A 6 -0.10 9.91 -12.71
CA TYR A 6 0.89 10.91 -12.35
C TYR A 6 0.79 12.17 -13.21
N ASP A 7 0.65 12.01 -14.53
CA ASP A 7 0.53 13.14 -15.47
C ASP A 7 -0.77 13.93 -15.24
N ASP A 8 -1.84 13.25 -14.81
CA ASP A 8 -3.08 13.92 -14.43
C ASP A 8 -2.88 14.86 -13.23
N ILE A 9 -1.99 14.49 -12.29
CA ILE A 9 -1.71 15.27 -11.08
C ILE A 9 -0.57 16.28 -11.26
N GLN A 10 0.47 15.98 -12.02
CA GLN A 10 1.59 16.90 -12.25
C GLN A 10 1.10 18.24 -12.85
N GLY A 11 1.59 19.36 -12.35
CA GLY A 11 1.26 20.70 -12.84
C GLY A 11 0.94 21.68 -11.72
N THR A 12 0.36 22.81 -12.07
CA THR A 12 0.03 23.89 -11.11
C THR A 12 -1.34 23.68 -10.50
N TRP A 13 -1.41 23.81 -9.18
CA TRP A 13 -2.58 23.63 -8.34
C TRP A 13 -2.82 24.86 -7.48
N VAL A 14 -4.09 25.20 -7.29
CA VAL A 14 -4.54 26.13 -6.26
C VAL A 14 -5.17 25.33 -5.15
N PHE A 15 -4.58 25.40 -3.95
CA PHE A 15 -5.14 24.83 -2.73
C PHE A 15 -5.84 25.92 -1.96
N THR A 16 -7.17 25.86 -1.90
CA THR A 16 -7.96 26.73 -1.02
C THR A 16 -7.99 26.09 0.36
N GLU A 17 -7.31 26.70 1.33
CA GLU A 17 -7.10 26.18 2.69
C GLU A 17 -7.90 26.98 3.72
N GLY A 18 -8.61 26.31 4.61
CA GLY A 18 -9.32 26.93 5.72
C GLY A 18 -8.39 27.49 6.80
N THR A 19 -8.99 28.02 7.87
CA THR A 19 -8.23 28.57 9.01
C THR A 19 -7.39 27.48 9.70
N ARG A 20 -6.15 27.83 10.03
CA ARG A 20 -5.13 26.92 10.59
C ARG A 20 -5.19 26.84 12.12
N ASN A 21 -6.39 26.73 12.68
CA ASN A 21 -6.61 26.68 14.13
C ASN A 21 -7.26 25.37 14.61
N GLY A 22 -7.45 24.41 13.69
CA GLY A 22 -8.02 23.12 14.00
C GLY A 22 -7.06 22.19 14.73
N THR A 23 -7.62 21.07 15.19
CA THR A 23 -6.90 19.96 15.81
C THR A 23 -7.03 18.70 14.95
N ALA A 24 -6.35 17.61 15.34
CA ALA A 24 -6.46 16.32 14.64
C ALA A 24 -7.90 15.78 14.58
N GLN A 25 -8.80 16.22 15.48
CA GLN A 25 -10.21 15.84 15.47
C GLN A 25 -11.06 16.61 14.43
N LEU A 26 -10.45 17.52 13.65
CA LEU A 26 -11.15 18.30 12.63
C LEU A 26 -11.81 17.39 11.58
N SER A 27 -13.12 17.56 11.38
CA SER A 27 -13.86 16.88 10.32
C SER A 27 -13.91 17.77 9.07
N CYS A 28 -13.41 17.25 7.95
CA CYS A 28 -13.38 17.95 6.67
C CYS A 28 -14.46 17.50 5.69
N ASP A 29 -15.27 16.50 6.05
CA ASP A 29 -16.23 15.83 5.15
C ASP A 29 -17.24 16.82 4.51
N GLN A 30 -17.62 17.87 5.26
CA GLN A 30 -18.58 18.89 4.83
C GLN A 30 -17.93 20.26 4.56
N TRP A 31 -16.60 20.35 4.55
CA TRP A 31 -15.92 21.63 4.40
C TRP A 31 -16.04 22.19 2.97
N SER A 32 -16.30 23.48 2.86
CA SER A 32 -16.42 24.24 1.61
C SER A 32 -15.27 25.23 1.45
N ALA A 33 -14.89 25.50 0.20
CA ALA A 33 -13.77 26.37 -0.13
C ALA A 33 -14.10 27.88 -0.08
N GLU A 34 -15.34 28.26 0.26
CA GLU A 34 -15.81 29.65 0.16
C GLU A 34 -15.15 30.60 1.19
N GLU A 35 -14.53 30.05 2.23
CA GLU A 35 -13.92 30.80 3.34
C GLU A 35 -12.41 30.56 3.49
N GLY A 36 -11.75 30.06 2.43
CA GLY A 36 -10.33 29.69 2.47
C GLY A 36 -9.37 30.72 1.88
N THR A 37 -8.08 30.55 2.17
CA THR A 37 -6.98 31.27 1.53
C THR A 37 -6.35 30.39 0.47
N ASP A 38 -6.09 30.95 -0.71
CA ASP A 38 -5.48 30.23 -1.81
C ASP A 38 -3.95 30.14 -1.65
N VAL A 39 -3.43 28.93 -1.85
CA VAL A 39 -2.00 28.62 -1.94
C VAL A 39 -1.74 28.00 -3.30
N GLU A 40 -0.96 28.67 -4.14
CA GLU A 40 -0.58 28.15 -5.45
C GLU A 40 0.70 27.35 -5.34
N LEU A 41 0.68 26.11 -5.87
CA LEU A 41 1.79 25.19 -5.87
C LEU A 41 1.98 24.59 -7.26
N THR A 42 3.24 24.41 -7.68
CA THR A 42 3.57 23.65 -8.89
C THR A 42 4.19 22.32 -8.51
N LEU A 43 3.56 21.23 -8.96
CA LEU A 43 4.02 19.86 -8.76
C LEU A 43 4.77 19.40 -10.01
N SER A 44 6.05 19.11 -9.86
CA SER A 44 6.99 18.81 -10.95
C SER A 44 7.67 17.46 -10.75
N PHE A 45 8.10 16.85 -11.86
CA PHE A 45 8.87 15.61 -11.85
C PHE A 45 10.26 15.78 -11.20
N PRO A 46 10.74 14.76 -10.47
CA PRO A 46 10.06 13.50 -10.11
C PRO A 46 9.10 13.61 -8.93
N ASN A 47 9.36 14.53 -8.00
CA ASN A 47 8.63 14.66 -6.75
C ASN A 47 8.80 16.06 -6.13
N VAL A 48 9.04 17.08 -6.94
CA VAL A 48 9.35 18.45 -6.47
C VAL A 48 8.08 19.29 -6.42
N ALA A 49 7.79 19.91 -5.28
CA ALA A 49 6.71 20.88 -5.14
C ALA A 49 7.33 22.27 -4.93
N THR A 50 6.87 23.28 -5.67
CA THR A 50 7.33 24.66 -5.51
C THR A 50 6.16 25.61 -5.29
N ASP A 51 6.37 26.68 -4.52
CA ASP A 51 5.39 27.76 -4.38
C ASP A 51 5.82 29.01 -5.18
N ASN A 52 4.97 30.04 -5.16
CA ASN A 52 5.22 31.32 -5.83
C ASN A 52 6.34 32.17 -5.19
N LEU A 53 6.84 31.79 -4.02
CA LEU A 53 7.95 32.44 -3.34
C LEU A 53 9.29 31.74 -3.61
N GLY A 54 9.28 30.65 -4.38
CA GLY A 54 10.46 29.84 -4.69
C GLY A 54 10.86 28.88 -3.57
N ASN A 55 9.99 28.64 -2.58
CA ASN A 55 10.22 27.57 -1.63
C ASN A 55 10.04 26.22 -2.31
N GLU A 56 10.88 25.26 -1.94
CA GLU A 56 10.84 23.90 -2.46
C GLU A 56 10.41 22.92 -1.37
N GLY A 57 9.65 21.91 -1.80
CA GLY A 57 9.18 20.81 -1.00
C GLY A 57 9.06 19.55 -1.86
N THR A 58 8.36 18.55 -1.34
CA THR A 58 8.18 17.27 -2.02
C THR A 58 6.71 16.94 -2.21
N TRP A 59 6.37 16.21 -3.26
CA TRP A 59 5.06 15.59 -3.40
C TRP A 59 5.16 14.14 -3.85
N THR A 60 4.14 13.34 -3.57
CA THR A 60 4.03 11.99 -4.09
C THR A 60 2.57 11.66 -4.34
N LEU A 61 2.32 10.89 -5.40
CA LEU A 61 1.06 10.16 -5.50
C LEU A 61 0.93 9.17 -4.35
N VAL A 62 -0.33 8.90 -3.98
CA VAL A 62 -0.72 7.70 -3.25
C VAL A 62 -1.43 6.81 -4.24
N TYR A 63 -0.65 5.98 -4.92
CA TYR A 63 -1.10 5.13 -6.02
C TYR A 63 -1.90 5.96 -7.05
N ASN A 64 -3.13 5.57 -7.39
CA ASN A 64 -4.02 6.34 -8.27
C ASN A 64 -5.19 7.03 -7.52
N GLN A 65 -5.15 7.08 -6.19
CA GLN A 65 -6.29 7.54 -5.37
C GLN A 65 -6.18 9.00 -4.94
N GLY A 66 -4.97 9.53 -4.79
CA GLY A 66 -4.74 10.88 -4.27
C GLY A 66 -3.26 11.21 -4.24
N PHE A 67 -2.89 12.26 -3.52
CA PHE A 67 -1.50 12.70 -3.40
C PHE A 67 -1.24 13.42 -2.09
N GLU A 68 0.01 13.39 -1.65
CA GLU A 68 0.51 14.14 -0.50
C GLU A 68 1.55 15.16 -0.95
N VAL A 69 1.47 16.38 -0.42
CA VAL A 69 2.45 17.46 -0.64
C VAL A 69 3.02 17.90 0.70
N LYS A 70 4.34 18.03 0.80
CA LYS A 70 5.06 18.54 1.97
C LYS A 70 5.89 19.74 1.54
N ILE A 71 5.50 20.94 1.95
CA ILE A 71 6.16 22.20 1.60
C ILE A 71 5.96 23.22 2.72
N ASN A 72 6.94 24.08 2.98
CA ASN A 72 6.87 25.14 4.00
C ASN A 72 6.39 24.65 5.37
N PHE A 73 6.97 23.54 5.85
CA PHE A 73 6.60 22.93 7.13
C PHE A 73 5.11 22.57 7.26
N ARG A 74 4.38 22.43 6.14
CA ARG A 74 3.01 21.90 6.08
C ARG A 74 2.93 20.64 5.25
N LYS A 75 1.98 19.80 5.60
CA LYS A 75 1.59 18.59 4.87
C LYS A 75 0.17 18.77 4.39
N TYR A 76 -0.08 18.44 3.14
CA TYR A 76 -1.39 18.44 2.49
C TYR A 76 -1.65 17.04 1.98
N PHE A 77 -2.82 16.48 2.27
CA PHE A 77 -3.25 15.21 1.71
C PHE A 77 -4.72 15.25 1.33
N ALA A 78 -5.04 14.83 0.11
CA ALA A 78 -6.40 14.63 -0.32
C ALA A 78 -6.51 13.45 -1.29
N PHE A 79 -7.67 12.81 -1.29
CA PHE A 79 -8.08 11.93 -2.38
C PHE A 79 -8.51 12.77 -3.59
N SER A 80 -8.24 12.27 -4.79
CA SER A 80 -8.78 12.83 -6.03
C SER A 80 -10.31 12.72 -6.02
N ASP A 81 -10.99 13.76 -6.51
CA ASP A 81 -12.44 13.79 -6.49
C ASP A 81 -13.04 12.78 -7.48
N TYR A 82 -14.23 12.28 -7.17
CA TYR A 82 -14.96 11.38 -8.05
C TYR A 82 -16.47 11.50 -7.88
N LYS A 83 -17.22 11.03 -8.88
CA LYS A 83 -18.66 10.87 -8.81
C LYS A 83 -19.06 9.47 -9.25
N ILE A 84 -19.86 8.81 -8.42
CA ILE A 84 -20.53 7.56 -8.78
C ILE A 84 -21.83 7.91 -9.49
N LEU A 85 -22.01 7.38 -10.69
CA LEU A 85 -23.23 7.52 -11.48
C LEU A 85 -24.23 6.41 -11.11
N GLY A 86 -25.52 6.63 -11.34
CA GLY A 86 -26.58 5.67 -11.01
C GLY A 86 -26.47 4.32 -11.74
N ASN A 87 -25.77 4.29 -12.87
CA ASN A 87 -25.41 3.06 -13.61
C ASN A 87 -24.14 2.36 -13.05
N LYS A 88 -23.64 2.81 -11.89
CA LYS A 88 -22.45 2.30 -11.21
C LYS A 88 -21.15 2.50 -12.01
N SER A 89 -21.13 3.47 -12.94
CA SER A 89 -19.89 4.07 -13.45
C SER A 89 -19.31 5.04 -12.42
N VAL A 90 -18.00 5.26 -12.50
CA VAL A 90 -17.28 6.28 -11.72
C VAL A 90 -16.61 7.23 -12.70
N ILE A 91 -16.85 8.52 -12.51
CA ILE A 91 -16.07 9.59 -13.14
C ILE A 91 -15.06 10.06 -12.11
N SER A 92 -13.77 9.94 -12.41
CA SER A 92 -12.68 10.53 -11.62
C SER A 92 -12.41 11.94 -12.15
N TYR A 93 -12.41 12.94 -11.28
CA TYR A 93 -12.07 14.32 -11.62
C TYR A 93 -10.64 14.62 -11.16
N CYS A 94 -9.65 14.21 -11.94
CA CYS A 94 -8.24 14.26 -11.53
C CYS A 94 -7.64 15.68 -11.44
N HIS A 95 -8.37 16.68 -11.93
CA HIS A 95 -8.01 18.09 -11.80
C HIS A 95 -8.53 18.74 -10.51
N ARG A 96 -9.19 17.99 -9.61
CA ARG A 96 -9.67 18.51 -8.32
C ARG A 96 -9.67 17.43 -7.24
N THR A 97 -9.71 17.84 -5.98
CA THR A 97 -9.69 16.92 -4.84
C THR A 97 -11.01 16.92 -4.09
N HIS A 98 -11.28 15.83 -3.37
CA HIS A 98 -12.17 15.89 -2.21
C HIS A 98 -11.61 16.86 -1.15
N PRO A 99 -12.42 17.31 -0.18
CA PRO A 99 -11.89 17.93 1.02
C PRO A 99 -10.78 17.07 1.61
N GLY A 100 -9.59 17.63 1.72
CA GLY A 100 -8.42 17.01 2.29
C GLY A 100 -8.07 17.62 3.64
N TRP A 101 -7.00 17.11 4.21
CA TRP A 101 -6.45 17.56 5.49
C TRP A 101 -5.10 18.23 5.25
N ALA A 102 -4.92 19.37 5.91
CA ALA A 102 -3.64 20.05 6.02
C ALA A 102 -3.30 20.31 7.48
N HIS A 103 -2.01 20.21 7.82
CA HIS A 103 -1.49 20.53 9.14
C HIS A 103 0.00 20.81 9.04
N ASP A 104 0.59 21.40 10.07
CA ASP A 104 2.04 21.54 10.11
C ASP A 104 2.73 20.17 10.31
N VAL A 105 4.03 20.12 10.03
CA VAL A 105 4.82 18.87 10.07
C VAL A 105 4.83 18.19 11.45
N LEU A 106 4.49 18.90 12.53
CA LEU A 106 4.41 18.40 13.89
C LEU A 106 3.01 17.88 14.27
N GLY A 107 2.02 18.05 13.39
CA GLY A 107 0.64 17.62 13.67
C GLY A 107 -0.16 18.65 14.47
N HIS A 108 0.22 19.93 14.43
CA HIS A 108 -0.56 21.03 14.97
C HIS A 108 -1.23 21.84 13.85
N ASN A 109 -2.08 22.79 14.25
CA ASN A 109 -2.67 23.80 13.36
C ASN A 109 -3.33 23.19 12.11
N TRP A 110 -4.30 22.31 12.36
CA TRP A 110 -5.03 21.59 11.31
C TRP A 110 -5.97 22.54 10.58
N SER A 111 -6.21 22.22 9.32
CA SER A 111 -7.14 22.89 8.43
C SER A 111 -7.66 21.88 7.40
N CYS A 112 -8.84 22.16 6.86
CA CYS A 112 -9.32 21.48 5.67
C CYS A 112 -8.86 22.24 4.44
N PHE A 113 -8.67 21.55 3.32
CA PHE A 113 -8.39 22.23 2.05
C PHE A 113 -9.06 21.51 0.87
N ARG A 114 -9.21 22.22 -0.25
CA ARG A 114 -9.53 21.62 -1.54
C ARG A 114 -8.52 22.07 -2.58
N GLY A 115 -8.05 21.13 -3.39
CA GLY A 115 -7.18 21.41 -4.52
C GLY A 115 -7.97 21.51 -5.82
N ARG A 116 -7.61 22.48 -6.66
CA ARG A 116 -8.01 22.56 -8.06
C ARG A 116 -6.78 22.83 -8.94
N LYS A 117 -6.54 21.96 -9.91
CA LYS A 117 -5.49 22.14 -10.91
C LYS A 117 -5.86 23.29 -11.84
N THR A 118 -4.89 24.14 -12.17
CA THR A 118 -5.06 25.18 -13.19
C THR A 118 -5.02 24.55 -14.58
N GLY A 119 -5.82 25.06 -15.52
CA GLY A 119 -5.85 24.56 -16.90
C GLY A 119 -7.05 23.65 -17.19
N GLN A 120 -6.87 22.71 -18.12
CA GLN A 120 -7.98 21.89 -18.64
C GLN A 120 -8.51 20.91 -17.57
N ALA A 121 -9.84 20.78 -17.50
CA ALA A 121 -10.49 19.77 -16.70
C ALA A 121 -10.14 18.37 -17.24
N ILE A 122 -9.50 17.55 -16.41
CA ILE A 122 -9.15 16.17 -16.72
C ILE A 122 -10.12 15.22 -16.01
N THR A 123 -10.79 14.37 -16.77
CA THR A 123 -11.75 13.39 -16.24
C THR A 123 -11.53 12.00 -16.83
N ASN A 124 -11.50 10.99 -15.98
CA ASN A 124 -11.37 9.58 -16.38
C ASN A 124 -12.66 8.83 -15.98
N GLU A 125 -13.42 8.36 -16.97
CA GLU A 125 -14.61 7.54 -16.73
C GLU A 125 -14.25 6.05 -16.70
N ARG A 126 -14.86 5.31 -15.78
CA ARG A 126 -14.69 3.87 -15.65
C ARG A 126 -15.97 3.19 -15.19
N HIS A 127 -16.27 2.01 -15.75
CA HIS A 127 -17.31 1.14 -15.23
C HIS A 127 -16.82 0.33 -14.04
N LEU A 128 -17.59 0.29 -12.94
CA LEU A 128 -17.32 -0.66 -11.86
C LEU A 128 -17.77 -2.06 -12.31
N ALA A 129 -16.82 -2.98 -12.46
CA ALA A 129 -17.13 -4.40 -12.68
C ALA A 129 -17.87 -4.96 -11.46
N GLN A 130 -19.03 -5.60 -11.68
CA GLN A 130 -19.90 -6.09 -10.59
C GLN A 130 -20.44 -7.51 -10.77
N ARG A 131 -20.18 -8.19 -11.89
CA ARG A 131 -20.83 -9.48 -12.17
C ARG A 131 -20.18 -10.70 -11.48
N LEU A 132 -19.33 -10.50 -10.47
CA LEU A 132 -18.48 -11.56 -9.92
C LEU A 132 -18.91 -12.05 -8.52
N GLU A 133 -19.86 -11.36 -7.86
CA GLU A 133 -20.26 -11.70 -6.49
C GLU A 133 -20.95 -13.06 -6.35
N HIS A 134 -21.61 -13.55 -7.40
CA HIS A 134 -22.35 -14.82 -7.41
C HIS A 134 -21.69 -15.93 -8.22
N ILE A 135 -20.51 -15.68 -8.80
CA ILE A 135 -19.78 -16.68 -9.57
C ILE A 135 -18.86 -17.42 -8.61
N GLU A 136 -19.07 -18.72 -8.45
CA GLU A 136 -18.17 -19.60 -7.70
C GLU A 136 -16.76 -19.52 -8.30
N ASP A 137 -15.73 -19.43 -7.45
CA ASP A 137 -14.35 -19.31 -7.90
C ASP A 137 -13.88 -20.60 -8.61
N PRO A 138 -13.62 -20.57 -9.93
CA PRO A 138 -13.15 -21.75 -10.65
C PRO A 138 -11.66 -22.07 -10.36
N HIS A 139 -10.93 -21.15 -9.72
CA HIS A 139 -9.47 -21.23 -9.57
C HIS A 139 -9.02 -21.97 -8.31
N ASN A 140 -9.92 -22.23 -7.35
CA ASN A 140 -9.63 -23.10 -6.19
C ASN A 140 -10.18 -24.52 -6.43
N SER A 141 -9.82 -25.12 -7.56
CA SER A 141 -10.24 -26.46 -8.01
C SER A 141 -9.05 -27.38 -8.27
N GLU A 142 -9.25 -28.70 -8.17
CA GLU A 142 -8.21 -29.69 -8.45
C GLU A 142 -7.75 -29.62 -9.91
N GLU A 143 -8.67 -29.33 -10.83
CA GLU A 143 -8.39 -29.17 -12.26
C GLU A 143 -7.45 -27.98 -12.50
N PHE A 144 -7.73 -26.83 -11.90
CA PHE A 144 -6.88 -25.65 -12.06
C PHE A 144 -5.50 -25.86 -11.42
N VAL A 145 -5.45 -26.46 -10.23
CA VAL A 145 -4.20 -26.83 -9.56
C VAL A 145 -3.35 -27.77 -10.42
N ALA A 146 -3.96 -28.77 -11.04
CA ALA A 146 -3.27 -29.69 -11.93
C ALA A 146 -2.71 -28.97 -13.16
N LEU A 147 -3.47 -28.04 -13.75
CA LEU A 147 -3.02 -27.22 -14.89
C LEU A 147 -1.79 -26.37 -14.53
N VAL A 148 -1.82 -25.67 -13.40
CA VAL A 148 -0.70 -24.84 -12.94
C VAL A 148 0.54 -25.69 -12.68
N ASN A 149 0.39 -26.80 -11.96
CA ASN A 149 1.51 -27.70 -11.64
C ASN A 149 2.08 -28.43 -12.88
N ALA A 150 1.31 -28.56 -13.97
CA ALA A 150 1.79 -29.11 -15.23
C ALA A 150 2.52 -28.07 -16.10
N ALA A 151 2.16 -26.78 -15.97
CA ALA A 151 2.70 -25.70 -16.78
C ALA A 151 4.09 -25.21 -16.32
N GLN A 152 4.44 -25.40 -15.05
CA GLN A 152 5.69 -24.93 -14.46
C GLN A 152 6.18 -25.82 -13.30
N ASN A 153 7.43 -25.65 -12.88
CA ASN A 153 8.04 -26.43 -11.79
C ASN A 153 8.74 -25.59 -10.68
N MET A 154 8.66 -24.26 -10.72
CA MET A 154 9.27 -23.35 -9.75
C MET A 154 8.51 -23.27 -8.42
N TRP A 155 7.19 -23.50 -8.45
CA TRP A 155 6.33 -23.47 -7.27
C TRP A 155 5.21 -24.50 -7.35
N LYS A 156 4.52 -24.74 -6.24
CA LYS A 156 3.47 -25.74 -6.12
C LYS A 156 2.12 -25.09 -5.84
N ALA A 157 1.13 -25.46 -6.62
CA ALA A 157 -0.27 -25.16 -6.40
C ALA A 157 -0.95 -26.27 -5.56
N LYS A 158 -1.89 -25.89 -4.69
CA LYS A 158 -2.82 -26.78 -3.98
C LYS A 158 -4.17 -26.10 -3.80
N VAL A 159 -5.22 -26.91 -3.59
CA VAL A 159 -6.52 -26.40 -3.13
C VAL A 159 -6.39 -25.98 -1.66
N HIS A 160 -6.84 -24.78 -1.34
CA HIS A 160 -6.89 -24.29 0.03
C HIS A 160 -8.30 -24.42 0.58
N GLU A 161 -8.47 -25.24 1.61
CA GLU A 161 -9.76 -25.45 2.27
C GLU A 161 -10.43 -24.15 2.75
N PRO A 162 -9.71 -23.15 3.31
CA PRO A 162 -10.32 -21.87 3.67
C PRO A 162 -10.95 -21.10 2.50
N PHE A 163 -10.59 -21.44 1.25
CA PHE A 163 -11.11 -20.78 0.06
C PHE A 163 -12.18 -21.60 -0.67
N ARG A 164 -12.53 -22.82 -0.21
CA ARG A 164 -13.58 -23.63 -0.86
C ARG A 164 -14.94 -22.94 -0.75
N GLY A 165 -15.67 -22.91 -1.86
CA GLY A 165 -17.01 -22.34 -1.95
C GLY A 165 -17.07 -20.82 -1.88
N LEU A 166 -15.92 -20.12 -1.87
CA LEU A 166 -15.89 -18.67 -1.99
C LEU A 166 -16.19 -18.26 -3.43
N SER A 167 -16.94 -17.17 -3.60
CA SER A 167 -17.17 -16.57 -4.91
C SER A 167 -15.97 -15.76 -5.37
N LEU A 168 -15.86 -15.53 -6.67
CA LEU A 168 -14.88 -14.61 -7.24
C LEU A 168 -14.91 -13.24 -6.56
N GLY A 169 -16.11 -12.70 -6.27
CA GLY A 169 -16.25 -11.44 -5.53
C GLY A 169 -15.68 -11.48 -4.10
N GLN A 170 -15.84 -12.59 -3.38
CA GLN A 170 -15.21 -12.78 -2.07
C GLN A 170 -13.69 -12.87 -2.21
N MET A 171 -13.19 -13.61 -3.19
CA MET A 171 -11.78 -13.71 -3.48
C MET A 171 -11.14 -12.36 -3.85
N PHE A 172 -11.82 -11.51 -4.63
CA PHE A 172 -11.35 -10.15 -4.92
C PHE A 172 -11.27 -9.27 -3.67
N ARG A 173 -12.19 -9.45 -2.72
CA ARG A 173 -12.13 -8.73 -1.43
C ARG A 173 -10.94 -9.19 -0.59
N ILE A 174 -10.71 -10.50 -0.47
CA ILE A 174 -9.56 -11.06 0.24
C ILE A 174 -8.25 -10.54 -0.36
N ARG A 175 -8.18 -10.41 -1.68
CA ARG A 175 -7.02 -9.85 -2.37
C ARG A 175 -6.83 -8.36 -2.10
N GLY A 176 -7.85 -7.60 -1.69
CA GLY A 176 -7.70 -6.17 -1.34
C GLY A 176 -8.46 -5.18 -2.24
N GLY A 177 -9.32 -5.65 -3.16
CA GLY A 177 -10.27 -4.78 -3.88
C GLY A 177 -10.24 -4.89 -5.42
N LYS A 178 -11.09 -4.08 -6.08
CA LYS A 178 -11.57 -4.26 -7.47
C LYS A 178 -10.46 -4.29 -8.53
N GLN A 179 -10.58 -5.21 -9.50
CA GLN A 179 -9.76 -5.33 -10.71
C GLN A 179 -9.64 -3.97 -11.43
N ALA A 180 -8.51 -3.26 -11.33
CA ALA A 180 -8.28 -2.05 -12.12
C ALA A 180 -7.90 -2.43 -13.56
N GLN A 181 -8.38 -1.67 -14.54
CA GLN A 181 -7.93 -1.86 -15.92
C GLN A 181 -6.53 -1.29 -16.10
N ALA A 182 -5.77 -1.98 -16.95
CA ALA A 182 -4.36 -1.75 -17.27
C ALA A 182 -4.08 -0.26 -17.55
N ILE A 183 -3.38 0.36 -16.60
CA ILE A 183 -2.57 1.52 -16.86
C ILE A 183 -1.13 1.01 -16.93
N THR A 184 -0.36 1.58 -17.84
CA THR A 184 0.93 1.08 -18.28
C THR A 184 2.00 1.24 -17.20
N SER A 185 2.80 0.18 -16.94
CA SER A 185 3.93 0.22 -16.01
C SER A 185 5.06 1.14 -16.53
N PRO A 186 5.72 1.92 -15.64
CA PRO A 186 6.88 2.74 -16.00
C PRO A 186 8.14 1.89 -16.24
N GLY A 187 8.10 0.59 -15.95
CA GLY A 187 9.29 -0.23 -15.75
C GLY A 187 10.06 0.17 -14.49
N ARG A 188 11.05 -0.64 -14.14
CA ARG A 188 11.84 -0.48 -12.91
C ARG A 188 12.49 0.89 -12.80
N ALA A 189 12.39 1.51 -11.61
CA ALA A 189 13.07 2.77 -11.33
C ALA A 189 14.58 2.62 -11.53
N ARG A 190 15.22 3.64 -12.11
CA ARG A 190 16.66 3.59 -12.40
C ARG A 190 17.47 3.50 -11.11
N VAL A 191 18.40 2.57 -11.08
CA VAL A 191 19.34 2.38 -9.97
C VAL A 191 20.59 3.21 -10.25
N SER A 192 20.98 4.07 -9.30
CA SER A 192 22.23 4.81 -9.43
C SER A 192 23.44 3.89 -9.18
N PRO A 193 24.62 4.17 -9.75
CA PRO A 193 25.83 3.37 -9.47
C PRO A 193 26.17 3.28 -7.98
N LEU A 194 25.88 4.34 -7.22
CA LEU A 194 26.07 4.37 -5.77
C LEU A 194 25.12 3.39 -5.06
N ILE A 195 23.82 3.41 -5.40
CA ILE A 195 22.83 2.50 -4.82
C ILE A 195 23.18 1.04 -5.17
N ALA A 196 23.56 0.78 -6.42
CA ALA A 196 23.99 -0.55 -6.86
C ALA A 196 25.21 -1.04 -6.07
N HIS A 197 26.20 -0.16 -5.85
CA HIS A 197 27.37 -0.48 -5.05
C HIS A 197 27.01 -0.76 -3.58
N GLU A 198 26.19 0.09 -2.95
CA GLU A 198 25.74 -0.16 -1.57
C GLU A 198 24.97 -1.48 -1.45
N ALA A 199 24.07 -1.77 -2.37
CA ALA A 199 23.29 -3.01 -2.38
C ALA A 199 24.16 -4.26 -2.64
N SER A 200 25.30 -4.12 -3.31
CA SER A 200 26.27 -5.22 -3.49
C SER A 200 27.03 -5.58 -2.22
N LEU A 201 27.06 -4.68 -1.22
CA LEU A 201 27.72 -4.92 0.08
C LEU A 201 26.79 -5.65 1.06
N LEU A 202 25.50 -5.75 0.75
CA LEU A 202 24.53 -6.47 1.56
C LEU A 202 24.75 -7.99 1.46
N PRO A 203 24.40 -8.76 2.50
CA PRO A 203 24.47 -10.22 2.43
C PRO A 203 23.60 -10.75 1.29
N GLU A 204 23.99 -11.89 0.72
CA GLU A 204 23.27 -12.55 -0.37
C GLU A 204 21.89 -13.07 0.05
N GLN A 205 21.77 -13.47 1.33
CA GLN A 205 20.54 -13.89 1.96
C GLN A 205 20.35 -13.16 3.29
N PHE A 206 19.10 -12.83 3.62
CA PHE A 206 18.76 -12.12 4.84
C PHE A 206 17.31 -12.42 5.24
N ASP A 207 17.04 -12.65 6.53
CA ASP A 207 15.68 -12.93 7.02
C ASP A 207 15.49 -12.40 8.45
N TRP A 208 14.56 -11.46 8.64
CA TRP A 208 14.21 -10.93 9.97
C TRP A 208 13.59 -11.96 10.91
N ARG A 209 13.18 -13.12 10.40
CA ARG A 209 12.72 -14.26 11.21
C ARG A 209 13.89 -14.98 11.89
N ASN A 210 15.11 -14.81 11.38
CA ASN A 210 16.31 -15.45 11.89
C ASN A 210 17.55 -14.57 11.68
N VAL A 211 17.69 -13.53 12.50
CA VAL A 211 18.93 -12.75 12.58
C VAL A 211 19.76 -13.32 13.72
N SER A 212 20.72 -14.18 13.38
CA SER A 212 21.60 -14.86 14.35
C SER A 212 20.80 -15.66 15.41
N GLY A 213 19.75 -16.37 15.01
CA GLY A 213 18.89 -17.16 15.89
C GLY A 213 17.73 -16.37 16.52
N VAL A 214 17.60 -15.08 16.23
CA VAL A 214 16.58 -14.21 16.82
C VAL A 214 15.52 -13.84 15.79
N ASN A 215 14.25 -14.05 16.13
CA ASN A 215 13.09 -13.62 15.36
C ASN A 215 12.65 -12.21 15.78
N TYR A 216 12.43 -11.33 14.81
CA TYR A 216 11.89 -9.98 15.01
C TYR A 216 10.51 -9.78 14.38
N VAL A 217 9.95 -10.78 13.70
CA VAL A 217 8.67 -10.69 13.00
C VAL A 217 7.56 -11.23 13.90
N SER A 218 6.45 -10.49 13.99
CA SER A 218 5.26 -10.92 14.74
C SER A 218 4.59 -12.15 14.11
N PRO A 219 3.73 -12.89 14.84
CA PRO A 219 3.00 -14.03 14.31
C PRO A 219 2.18 -13.70 13.05
N VAL A 220 1.98 -14.68 12.17
CA VAL A 220 1.06 -14.56 11.04
C VAL A 220 -0.36 -14.41 11.56
N ARG A 221 -1.18 -13.65 10.84
CA ARG A 221 -2.60 -13.47 11.15
C ARG A 221 -3.48 -13.71 9.92
N ASN A 222 -4.79 -13.67 10.11
CA ASN A 222 -5.78 -13.87 9.07
C ASN A 222 -6.72 -12.66 8.97
N GLN A 223 -6.73 -12.00 7.81
CA GLN A 223 -7.61 -10.86 7.52
C GLN A 223 -9.07 -11.28 7.29
N GLY A 224 -9.34 -12.57 7.04
CA GLY A 224 -10.66 -13.09 6.69
C GLY A 224 -11.17 -12.50 5.37
N ASN A 225 -12.48 -12.28 5.28
CA ASN A 225 -13.14 -11.79 4.07
C ASN A 225 -13.07 -10.26 3.88
N CYS A 226 -12.53 -9.54 4.85
CA CYS A 226 -12.33 -8.09 4.79
C CYS A 226 -11.10 -7.77 3.93
N GLY A 227 -11.20 -6.80 3.03
CA GLY A 227 -10.07 -6.29 2.23
C GLY A 227 -9.13 -5.40 3.03
N SER A 228 -8.67 -5.88 4.18
CA SER A 228 -7.84 -5.14 5.13
C SER A 228 -6.35 -5.49 5.07
N CYS A 229 -5.89 -6.13 3.99
CA CYS A 229 -4.48 -6.47 3.74
C CYS A 229 -3.54 -5.28 4.01
N TYR A 230 -3.92 -4.08 3.60
CA TYR A 230 -3.18 -2.83 3.83
C TYR A 230 -2.95 -2.52 5.31
N SER A 231 -3.93 -2.85 6.16
CA SER A 231 -3.86 -2.68 7.60
C SER A 231 -2.93 -3.73 8.22
N PHE A 232 -3.06 -5.00 7.84
CA PHE A 232 -2.17 -6.07 8.31
C PHE A 232 -0.71 -5.88 7.89
N ALA A 233 -0.45 -5.50 6.64
CA ALA A 233 0.90 -5.19 6.16
C ALA A 233 1.52 -4.03 6.96
N SER A 234 0.71 -3.00 7.25
CA SER A 234 1.15 -1.85 8.03
C SER A 234 1.43 -2.19 9.49
N MET A 235 0.51 -2.90 10.16
CA MET A 235 0.72 -3.30 11.56
C MET A 235 1.93 -4.24 11.67
N GLY A 236 2.06 -5.23 10.78
CA GLY A 236 3.20 -6.12 10.75
C GLY A 236 4.55 -5.40 10.55
N MET A 237 4.58 -4.38 9.68
CA MET A 237 5.75 -3.52 9.51
C MET A 237 6.11 -2.80 10.81
N LEU A 238 5.14 -2.14 11.45
CA LEU A 238 5.38 -1.37 12.68
C LEU A 238 5.76 -2.28 13.85
N GLU A 239 5.08 -3.41 14.03
CA GLU A 239 5.38 -4.41 15.06
C GLU A 239 6.82 -4.91 14.96
N ALA A 240 7.24 -5.31 13.76
CA ALA A 240 8.60 -5.82 13.55
C ALA A 240 9.65 -4.72 13.75
N ARG A 241 9.37 -3.49 13.31
CA ARG A 241 10.31 -2.37 13.48
C ARG A 241 10.43 -1.91 14.94
N VAL A 242 9.37 -1.99 15.75
CA VAL A 242 9.46 -1.80 17.21
C VAL A 242 10.32 -2.89 17.85
N ARG A 243 10.11 -4.15 17.48
CA ARG A 243 10.92 -5.29 17.95
C ARG A 243 12.39 -5.10 17.63
N ILE A 244 12.72 -4.67 16.41
CA ILE A 244 14.10 -4.39 15.98
C ILE A 244 14.70 -3.25 16.80
N ALA A 245 14.00 -2.11 16.89
CA ALA A 245 14.50 -0.92 17.57
C ALA A 245 14.74 -1.15 19.07
N THR A 246 13.98 -2.05 19.69
CA THR A 246 14.06 -2.36 21.13
C THR A 246 14.78 -3.67 21.43
N ARG A 247 15.35 -4.33 20.41
CA ARG A 247 15.96 -5.67 20.55
C ARG A 247 15.04 -6.67 21.28
N ASN A 248 13.78 -6.71 20.86
CA ASN A 248 12.70 -7.53 21.42
C ASN A 248 12.30 -7.23 22.87
N GLU A 249 12.75 -6.14 23.49
CA GLU A 249 12.24 -5.68 24.79
C GLU A 249 10.75 -5.34 24.70
N LYS A 250 10.32 -4.75 23.58
CA LYS A 250 8.90 -4.51 23.27
C LYS A 250 8.47 -5.36 22.08
N GLN A 251 7.39 -6.13 22.26
CA GLN A 251 6.81 -6.99 21.23
C GLN A 251 5.32 -6.72 21.06
N PRO A 252 4.94 -5.47 20.68
CA PRO A 252 3.53 -5.14 20.53
C PRO A 252 2.88 -5.97 19.41
N VAL A 253 1.55 -6.07 19.51
CA VAL A 253 0.66 -6.48 18.42
C VAL A 253 -0.34 -5.36 18.27
N PHE A 254 -0.41 -4.73 17.10
CA PHE A 254 -1.27 -3.58 16.86
C PHE A 254 -2.60 -3.98 16.24
N ALA A 255 -3.66 -3.21 16.51
CA ALA A 255 -5.03 -3.48 16.11
C ALA A 255 -5.29 -3.09 14.64
N PRO A 256 -5.42 -4.03 13.70
CA PRO A 256 -5.79 -3.69 12.33
C PRO A 256 -7.23 -3.13 12.27
N GLN A 257 -8.07 -3.46 13.25
CA GLN A 257 -9.46 -3.00 13.35
C GLN A 257 -9.59 -1.52 13.71
N ASP A 258 -8.62 -0.94 14.45
CA ASP A 258 -8.60 0.52 14.67
C ASP A 258 -8.52 1.24 13.33
N ILE A 259 -7.65 0.76 12.43
CA ILE A 259 -7.55 1.31 11.08
C ILE A 259 -8.85 1.09 10.31
N VAL A 260 -9.36 -0.15 10.26
CA VAL A 260 -10.56 -0.49 9.49
C VAL A 260 -11.77 0.35 9.92
N SER A 261 -11.97 0.53 11.23
CA SER A 261 -13.16 1.20 11.77
C SER A 261 -13.01 2.72 11.96
N CYS A 262 -11.80 3.25 12.11
CA CYS A 262 -11.59 4.65 12.53
C CYS A 262 -10.83 5.51 11.51
N SER A 263 -10.01 4.92 10.64
CA SER A 263 -9.17 5.69 9.72
C SER A 263 -9.99 6.39 8.64
N LYS A 264 -9.85 7.72 8.57
CA LYS A 264 -10.36 8.54 7.46
C LYS A 264 -9.45 8.51 6.23
N TYR A 265 -8.28 7.87 6.33
CA TYR A 265 -7.30 7.73 5.25
C TYR A 265 -7.38 6.38 4.54
N SER A 266 -8.40 5.58 4.84
CA SER A 266 -8.68 4.30 4.18
C SER A 266 -10.19 4.10 3.99
N GLN A 267 -10.58 2.99 3.38
CA GLN A 267 -11.96 2.65 3.04
C GLN A 267 -12.43 1.38 3.78
N GLY A 268 -11.96 1.17 5.02
CA GLY A 268 -12.37 0.01 5.82
C GLY A 268 -12.05 -1.31 5.13
N CYS A 269 -13.04 -2.19 4.98
CA CYS A 269 -12.90 -3.45 4.25
C CYS A 269 -12.88 -3.33 2.72
N ASP A 270 -13.14 -2.13 2.17
CA ASP A 270 -13.03 -1.86 0.73
C ASP A 270 -11.62 -1.45 0.28
N GLY A 271 -10.65 -1.44 1.21
CA GLY A 271 -9.23 -1.27 0.92
C GLY A 271 -8.58 -0.01 1.53
N GLY A 272 -7.30 0.16 1.23
CA GLY A 272 -6.46 1.23 1.75
C GLY A 272 -4.99 1.04 1.33
N PHE A 273 -4.10 1.93 1.77
CA PHE A 273 -2.70 1.95 1.35
C PHE A 273 -1.75 2.01 2.53
N PRO A 274 -0.72 1.14 2.61
CA PRO A 274 0.25 1.17 3.72
C PRO A 274 0.90 2.54 3.95
N TYR A 275 1.14 3.31 2.90
CA TYR A 275 1.64 4.69 2.99
C TYR A 275 0.75 5.58 3.87
N LEU A 276 -0.57 5.48 3.69
CA LEU A 276 -1.54 6.29 4.40
C LEU A 276 -1.83 5.77 5.81
N VAL A 277 -1.75 4.46 6.05
CA VAL A 277 -2.14 3.90 7.36
C VAL A 277 -0.96 3.59 8.27
N GLY A 278 0.07 2.90 7.76
CA GLY A 278 1.31 2.63 8.49
C GLY A 278 2.24 3.84 8.55
N GLY A 279 2.07 4.80 7.64
CA GLY A 279 2.77 6.07 7.63
C GLY A 279 1.94 7.21 8.20
N LYS A 280 1.09 7.80 7.36
CA LYS A 280 0.38 9.06 7.68
C LYS A 280 -0.55 8.95 8.89
N TYR A 281 -1.46 7.99 8.93
CA TYR A 281 -2.38 7.80 10.05
C TYR A 281 -1.62 7.46 11.34
N ALA A 282 -0.64 6.55 11.27
CA ALA A 282 0.20 6.23 12.42
C ALA A 282 1.03 7.44 12.90
N GLN A 283 1.36 8.40 12.03
CA GLN A 283 2.02 9.64 12.44
C GLN A 283 1.03 10.65 13.05
N ASP A 284 -0.14 10.82 12.44
CA ASP A 284 -1.08 11.88 12.81
C ASP A 284 -1.95 11.49 14.02
N PHE A 285 -2.34 10.21 14.07
CA PHE A 285 -3.27 9.68 15.06
C PHE A 285 -2.64 8.60 15.93
N GLY A 286 -1.59 7.92 15.47
CA GLY A 286 -0.99 6.78 16.16
C GLY A 286 -1.78 5.49 15.94
N VAL A 287 -1.25 4.37 16.42
CA VAL A 287 -1.88 3.04 16.39
C VAL A 287 -2.01 2.48 17.79
N VAL A 288 -3.01 1.65 18.04
CA VAL A 288 -3.26 1.03 19.36
C VAL A 288 -2.94 -0.45 19.34
N ALA A 289 -2.71 -1.02 20.52
CA ALA A 289 -2.54 -2.46 20.69
C ALA A 289 -3.84 -3.22 20.34
N GLU A 290 -3.71 -4.48 19.90
CA GLU A 290 -4.83 -5.34 19.47
C GLU A 290 -5.96 -5.41 20.50
N GLU A 291 -5.62 -5.50 21.79
CA GLU A 291 -6.58 -5.57 22.89
C GLU A 291 -7.49 -4.33 23.01
N CYS A 292 -7.10 -3.20 22.43
CA CYS A 292 -7.86 -1.95 22.46
C CYS A 292 -9.00 -1.91 21.44
N ASN A 293 -8.87 -2.67 20.35
CA ASN A 293 -9.91 -2.88 19.34
C ASN A 293 -9.64 -4.20 18.61
N PRO A 294 -10.05 -5.34 19.18
CA PRO A 294 -9.77 -6.66 18.60
C PRO A 294 -10.34 -6.81 17.19
N TYR A 295 -9.62 -7.56 16.35
CA TYR A 295 -10.00 -7.76 14.95
C TYR A 295 -11.31 -8.52 14.79
N GLN A 296 -12.26 -7.89 14.09
CA GLN A 296 -13.57 -8.44 13.77
C GLN A 296 -13.69 -8.84 12.29
N GLY A 297 -12.85 -8.27 11.42
CA GLY A 297 -12.88 -8.57 9.99
C GLY A 297 -14.14 -8.09 9.29
N THR A 298 -14.72 -6.99 9.79
CA THR A 298 -15.90 -6.35 9.21
C THR A 298 -15.82 -4.84 9.40
N ASP A 299 -16.49 -4.10 8.51
CA ASP A 299 -16.76 -2.68 8.75
C ASP A 299 -17.69 -2.52 9.95
N GLY A 300 -17.43 -1.48 10.72
CA GLY A 300 -18.17 -1.20 11.94
C GLY A 300 -17.81 0.16 12.51
N PRO A 301 -18.59 0.65 13.48
CA PRO A 301 -18.32 1.92 14.13
C PRO A 301 -16.94 1.91 14.80
N CYS A 302 -16.27 3.07 14.82
CA CYS A 302 -15.05 3.25 15.58
C CYS A 302 -15.32 3.08 17.08
N ARG A 303 -14.86 1.97 17.66
CA ARG A 303 -15.06 1.59 19.08
C ARG A 303 -13.76 1.45 19.85
N THR A 304 -12.66 2.02 19.34
CA THR A 304 -11.37 1.95 19.99
C THR A 304 -11.43 2.58 21.38
N ASN A 305 -10.89 1.86 22.38
CA ASN A 305 -10.79 2.38 23.74
C ASN A 305 -9.89 3.63 23.78
N GLN A 306 -10.47 4.78 24.15
CA GLN A 306 -9.77 6.07 24.19
C GLN A 306 -8.71 6.16 25.29
N THR A 307 -8.74 5.26 26.29
CA THR A 307 -7.70 5.22 27.34
C THR A 307 -6.43 4.48 26.90
N CYS A 308 -6.45 3.84 25.72
CA CYS A 308 -5.29 3.13 25.21
C CYS A 308 -4.18 4.08 24.80
N GLY A 309 -2.95 3.73 25.20
CA GLY A 309 -1.74 4.36 24.67
C GLY A 309 -1.66 4.15 23.16
N ARG A 310 -1.16 5.17 22.46
CA ARG A 310 -0.97 5.14 21.00
C ARG A 310 0.51 5.18 20.66
N THR A 311 0.93 4.30 19.77
CA THR A 311 2.29 4.30 19.20
C THR A 311 2.27 5.13 17.93
N TYR A 312 3.18 6.09 17.82
CA TYR A 312 3.27 7.01 16.69
C TYR A 312 4.43 6.66 15.76
N VAL A 313 4.38 7.19 14.53
CA VAL A 313 5.45 7.07 13.55
C VAL A 313 6.15 8.41 13.35
N ALA A 314 7.48 8.41 13.48
CA ALA A 314 8.30 9.61 13.32
C ALA A 314 8.48 9.99 11.84
N ARG A 315 8.63 8.99 10.96
CA ARG A 315 8.91 9.19 9.53
C ARG A 315 8.28 8.10 8.69
N TYR A 316 7.78 8.43 7.51
CA TYR A 316 7.31 7.49 6.50
C TYR A 316 7.59 8.01 5.10
N HIS A 317 7.82 7.08 4.16
CA HIS A 317 8.05 7.38 2.75
C HIS A 317 7.85 6.11 1.91
N TYR A 318 7.62 6.28 0.61
CA TYR A 318 7.86 5.21 -0.35
C TYR A 318 9.37 4.94 -0.44
N VAL A 319 9.75 3.68 -0.62
CA VAL A 319 11.12 3.31 -0.99
C VAL A 319 11.46 4.05 -2.30
N GLY A 320 12.60 4.76 -2.31
CA GLY A 320 12.96 5.67 -3.41
C GLY A 320 12.41 7.10 -3.29
N GLY A 321 11.67 7.40 -2.22
CA GLY A 321 11.26 8.75 -1.83
C GLY A 321 9.89 9.19 -2.34
N PHE A 322 9.37 8.56 -3.39
CA PHE A 322 8.06 8.86 -3.98
C PHE A 322 7.52 7.62 -4.72
N TYR A 323 6.21 7.63 -5.00
CA TYR A 323 5.57 6.57 -5.78
C TYR A 323 6.15 6.49 -7.20
N GLY A 324 6.69 5.33 -7.57
CA GLY A 324 7.45 5.12 -8.82
C GLY A 324 8.97 5.22 -8.67
N GLY A 325 9.48 5.50 -7.45
CA GLY A 325 10.92 5.48 -7.14
C GLY A 325 11.46 4.14 -6.65
N CYS A 326 10.60 3.14 -6.45
CA CYS A 326 10.95 1.86 -5.84
C CYS A 326 11.71 0.95 -6.81
N ASN A 327 12.64 0.15 -6.28
CA ASN A 327 13.38 -0.89 -7.01
C ASN A 327 13.95 -1.94 -6.03
N GLU A 328 14.45 -3.06 -6.58
CA GLU A 328 15.04 -4.16 -5.84
C GLU A 328 16.13 -3.71 -4.85
N GLU A 329 17.11 -2.95 -5.31
CA GLU A 329 18.28 -2.55 -4.54
C GLU A 329 17.91 -1.67 -3.35
N LEU A 330 17.04 -0.68 -3.57
CA LEU A 330 16.52 0.18 -2.52
C LEU A 330 15.65 -0.61 -1.53
N MET A 331 14.85 -1.58 -2.00
CA MET A 331 14.10 -2.45 -1.11
C MET A 331 15.00 -3.34 -0.25
N ARG A 332 16.09 -3.89 -0.82
CA ARG A 332 17.07 -4.67 -0.03
C ARG A 332 17.75 -3.78 1.01
N LEU A 333 18.16 -2.56 0.63
CA LEU A 333 18.77 -1.59 1.55
C LEU A 333 17.80 -1.20 2.67
N ALA A 334 16.57 -0.87 2.33
CA ALA A 334 15.48 -0.60 3.27
C ALA A 334 15.28 -1.75 4.25
N LEU A 335 15.17 -2.97 3.72
CA LEU A 335 14.92 -4.17 4.52
C LEU A 335 16.03 -4.43 5.54
N VAL A 336 17.29 -4.45 5.09
CA VAL A 336 18.43 -4.77 5.97
C VAL A 336 18.71 -3.64 6.97
N LYS A 337 18.65 -2.37 6.52
CA LYS A 337 18.99 -1.22 7.38
C LYS A 337 17.87 -0.88 8.37
N ASN A 338 16.61 -0.97 7.96
CA ASN A 338 15.49 -0.37 8.71
C ASN A 338 14.42 -1.37 9.16
N GLY A 339 14.43 -2.62 8.69
CA GLY A 339 13.42 -3.62 9.04
C GLY A 339 12.44 -3.94 7.90
N PRO A 340 11.47 -4.83 8.13
CA PRO A 340 10.46 -5.24 7.15
C PRO A 340 9.82 -4.09 6.39
N VAL A 341 9.51 -4.31 5.10
CA VAL A 341 8.99 -3.31 4.15
C VAL A 341 7.59 -3.74 3.71
N ALA A 342 6.59 -2.85 3.85
CA ALA A 342 5.25 -3.13 3.32
C ALA A 342 5.26 -2.92 1.81
N VAL A 343 4.66 -3.84 1.05
CA VAL A 343 4.62 -3.80 -0.41
C VAL A 343 3.22 -4.09 -0.93
N GLY A 344 2.91 -3.60 -2.13
CA GLY A 344 1.76 -4.02 -2.91
C GLY A 344 2.21 -4.89 -4.09
N PHE A 345 1.39 -5.84 -4.52
CA PHE A 345 1.61 -6.61 -5.74
C PHE A 345 0.30 -7.08 -6.37
N GLU A 346 0.36 -7.55 -7.61
CA GLU A 346 -0.78 -8.14 -8.31
C GLU A 346 -0.95 -9.61 -7.94
N VAL A 347 -2.04 -9.92 -7.23
CA VAL A 347 -2.47 -11.30 -7.03
C VAL A 347 -3.28 -11.75 -8.24
N TYR A 348 -2.67 -12.62 -9.04
CA TYR A 348 -3.33 -13.41 -10.07
C TYR A 348 -4.07 -14.62 -9.49
N PRO A 349 -5.02 -15.23 -10.22
CA PRO A 349 -5.73 -16.40 -9.72
C PRO A 349 -4.85 -17.59 -9.34
N ASP A 350 -3.75 -17.81 -10.05
CA ASP A 350 -2.79 -18.87 -9.75
C ASP A 350 -2.15 -18.71 -8.36
N PHE A 351 -1.80 -17.50 -7.96
CA PHE A 351 -1.19 -17.22 -6.66
C PHE A 351 -2.04 -17.68 -5.47
N GLN A 352 -3.37 -17.68 -5.60
CA GLN A 352 -4.26 -18.15 -4.53
C GLN A 352 -4.00 -19.60 -4.17
N SER A 353 -3.64 -20.40 -5.17
CA SER A 353 -3.33 -21.83 -5.02
C SER A 353 -1.91 -22.06 -4.48
N TYR A 354 -1.08 -21.03 -4.32
CA TYR A 354 0.31 -21.18 -3.88
C TYR A 354 0.42 -21.97 -2.56
N SER A 355 1.34 -22.93 -2.53
CA SER A 355 1.62 -23.78 -1.36
C SER A 355 3.09 -23.91 -1.00
N GLY A 356 4.01 -23.54 -1.90
CA GLY A 356 5.44 -23.57 -1.65
C GLY A 356 6.27 -23.39 -2.91
N GLY A 357 7.56 -23.13 -2.73
CA GLY A 357 8.51 -22.82 -3.83
C GLY A 357 8.59 -21.32 -4.11
N ILE A 358 9.16 -20.95 -5.26
CA ILE A 358 9.35 -19.53 -5.63
C ILE A 358 8.30 -19.16 -6.68
N TYR A 359 7.31 -18.39 -6.26
CA TYR A 359 6.23 -17.95 -7.12
C TYR A 359 6.73 -17.07 -8.26
N HIS A 360 6.25 -17.37 -9.46
CA HIS A 360 6.30 -16.57 -10.67
C HIS A 360 4.94 -16.74 -11.35
N HIS A 361 4.35 -15.67 -11.85
CA HIS A 361 3.03 -15.74 -12.45
C HIS A 361 3.06 -16.65 -13.68
N THR A 362 2.20 -17.66 -13.65
CA THR A 362 2.05 -18.59 -14.76
C THR A 362 0.97 -18.03 -15.69
N THR A 363 1.36 -17.65 -16.90
CA THR A 363 0.48 -17.10 -17.94
C THR A 363 -0.43 -18.17 -18.54
N VAL A 364 -1.31 -18.73 -17.71
CA VAL A 364 -2.38 -19.61 -18.17
C VAL A 364 -3.55 -18.80 -18.78
N HIS A 365 -3.50 -17.46 -18.73
CA HIS A 365 -4.41 -16.52 -19.41
C HIS A 365 -3.66 -15.21 -19.83
N LYS A 366 -3.88 -14.73 -21.07
CA LYS A 366 -3.02 -13.75 -21.80
C LYS A 366 -3.04 -12.27 -21.32
N ASP A 367 -1.81 -11.73 -21.25
CA ASP A 367 -1.20 -10.44 -21.66
C ASP A 367 -1.97 -9.10 -21.67
N PHE A 368 -1.32 -8.01 -21.20
CA PHE A 368 -1.45 -6.66 -21.80
C PHE A 368 -0.18 -5.78 -21.74
N VAL A 369 -0.06 -4.92 -22.75
CA VAL A 369 1.13 -4.20 -23.28
C VAL A 369 1.25 -2.73 -22.80
N LEU A 370 2.50 -2.22 -22.80
CA LEU A 370 2.99 -0.91 -22.33
C LEU A 370 2.72 0.29 -23.27
N GLY A 371 2.64 1.48 -22.69
CA GLY A 371 2.45 2.81 -23.32
C GLY A 371 3.36 3.86 -22.66
N PRO A 372 3.15 5.18 -22.90
CA PRO A 372 4.05 6.24 -22.43
C PRO A 372 4.11 6.38 -20.89
N PHE A 373 5.15 7.06 -20.39
CA PHE A 373 5.54 7.12 -18.97
C PHE A 373 4.37 7.37 -18.02
N ASN A 374 4.07 6.38 -17.17
CA ASN A 374 3.02 6.42 -16.16
C ASN A 374 3.46 5.47 -15.03
N PRO A 375 3.61 5.92 -13.77
CA PRO A 375 4.16 5.09 -12.71
C PRO A 375 3.16 4.09 -12.11
N PHE A 376 1.98 3.93 -12.70
CA PHE A 376 0.97 3.02 -12.19
C PHE A 376 1.32 1.56 -12.48
N GLU A 377 1.30 0.71 -11.45
CA GLU A 377 1.36 -0.74 -11.61
C GLU A 377 0.24 -1.40 -10.82
N LEU A 378 -0.50 -2.32 -11.44
CA LEU A 378 -1.68 -2.89 -10.80
C LEU A 378 -1.27 -3.70 -9.56
N THR A 379 -1.49 -3.14 -8.38
CA THR A 379 -1.40 -3.89 -7.13
C THR A 379 -2.81 -4.03 -6.57
N ASN A 380 -3.15 -5.24 -6.16
CA ASN A 380 -4.44 -5.50 -5.53
C ASN A 380 -4.29 -5.96 -4.08
N HIS A 381 -3.14 -6.53 -3.69
CA HIS A 381 -2.86 -7.07 -2.35
C HIS A 381 -1.65 -6.44 -1.70
N ALA A 382 -1.71 -6.25 -0.38
CA ALA A 382 -0.64 -5.67 0.41
C ALA A 382 -0.08 -6.68 1.42
N VAL A 383 1.24 -6.83 1.44
CA VAL A 383 1.96 -7.85 2.23
C VAL A 383 3.24 -7.26 2.80
N LEU A 384 3.97 -8.04 3.60
CA LEU A 384 5.16 -7.58 4.31
C LEU A 384 6.39 -8.38 3.88
N VAL A 385 7.37 -7.72 3.27
CA VAL A 385 8.69 -8.32 2.97
C VAL A 385 9.49 -8.42 4.26
N VAL A 386 9.96 -9.63 4.58
CA VAL A 386 10.71 -9.93 5.81
C VAL A 386 12.12 -10.45 5.54
N GLY A 387 12.40 -10.88 4.30
CA GLY A 387 13.69 -11.43 3.92
C GLY A 387 13.86 -11.48 2.40
N TYR A 388 15.05 -11.91 1.97
CA TYR A 388 15.35 -12.28 0.60
C TYR A 388 16.43 -13.36 0.57
N GLY A 389 16.53 -14.06 -0.54
CA GLY A 389 17.60 -15.04 -0.74
C GLY A 389 17.83 -15.41 -2.19
N VAL A 390 18.59 -16.48 -2.36
CA VAL A 390 18.89 -17.14 -3.62
C VAL A 390 18.69 -18.62 -3.38
N ASP A 391 17.89 -19.27 -4.23
CA ASP A 391 17.77 -20.72 -4.20
C ASP A 391 19.06 -21.35 -4.73
N GLU A 392 19.76 -22.10 -3.88
CA GLU A 392 21.08 -22.64 -4.22
C GLU A 392 21.04 -23.65 -5.38
N ALA A 393 19.91 -24.34 -5.57
CA ALA A 393 19.77 -25.35 -6.62
C ALA A 393 19.55 -24.73 -8.01
N THR A 394 18.78 -23.64 -8.07
CA THR A 394 18.36 -23.00 -9.34
C THR A 394 19.04 -21.67 -9.63
N GLY A 395 19.66 -21.04 -8.62
CA GLY A 395 20.16 -19.68 -8.69
C GLY A 395 19.06 -18.61 -8.67
N THR A 396 17.80 -19.00 -8.46
CA THR A 396 16.66 -18.07 -8.50
C THR A 396 16.65 -17.16 -7.28
N LYS A 397 16.73 -15.85 -7.51
CA LYS A 397 16.57 -14.83 -6.47
C LYS A 397 15.11 -14.74 -6.03
N PHE A 398 14.87 -14.64 -4.73
CA PHE A 398 13.53 -14.48 -4.20
C PHE A 398 13.44 -13.45 -3.07
N TRP A 399 12.24 -12.92 -2.88
CA TRP A 399 11.79 -12.25 -1.66
C TRP A 399 11.10 -13.28 -0.73
N THR A 400 11.27 -13.14 0.58
CA THR A 400 10.51 -13.86 1.60
C THR A 400 9.47 -12.92 2.19
N VAL A 401 8.21 -13.34 2.17
CA VAL A 401 7.09 -12.44 2.36
C VAL A 401 6.09 -13.03 3.34
N LYS A 402 5.69 -12.24 4.34
CA LYS A 402 4.64 -12.57 5.29
C LYS A 402 3.28 -12.18 4.69
N ASN A 403 2.39 -13.15 4.55
CA ASN A 403 1.01 -12.93 4.13
C ASN A 403 0.08 -12.73 5.33
N SER A 404 -1.19 -12.44 5.07
CA SER A 404 -2.24 -12.24 6.08
C SER A 404 -3.47 -13.12 5.84
N TRP A 405 -3.30 -14.29 5.24
CA TRP A 405 -4.36 -15.28 4.97
C TRP A 405 -4.33 -16.48 5.94
N GLY A 406 -3.65 -16.32 7.08
CA GLY A 406 -3.47 -17.37 8.09
C GLY A 406 -2.30 -18.31 7.81
N GLU A 407 -1.89 -19.03 8.84
CA GLU A 407 -0.71 -19.92 8.83
C GLU A 407 -0.89 -21.17 7.94
N SER A 408 -2.13 -21.59 7.68
CA SER A 408 -2.41 -22.75 6.82
C SER A 408 -2.13 -22.50 5.33
N TRP A 409 -2.02 -21.23 4.94
CA TRP A 409 -1.79 -20.82 3.56
C TRP A 409 -0.29 -20.72 3.26
N GLY A 410 0.12 -21.09 2.04
CA GLY A 410 1.52 -21.03 1.62
C GLY A 410 2.47 -21.86 2.49
N GLU A 411 3.62 -21.27 2.79
CA GLU A 411 4.71 -21.81 3.62
C GLU A 411 4.55 -21.27 5.06
N ASP A 412 3.66 -21.87 5.84
CA ASP A 412 3.33 -21.43 7.21
C ASP A 412 2.87 -19.97 7.30
N GLY A 413 2.07 -19.53 6.32
CA GLY A 413 1.59 -18.16 6.18
C GLY A 413 2.56 -17.21 5.46
N TYR A 414 3.69 -17.73 5.00
CA TYR A 414 4.65 -17.02 4.17
C TYR A 414 4.60 -17.50 2.71
N PHE A 415 5.25 -16.76 1.84
CA PHE A 415 5.56 -17.20 0.49
C PHE A 415 6.90 -16.64 0.04
N ARG A 416 7.42 -17.24 -1.03
CA ARG A 416 8.57 -16.72 -1.77
C ARG A 416 8.12 -16.34 -3.18
N ILE A 417 8.61 -15.21 -3.69
CA ILE A 417 8.32 -14.69 -5.03
C ILE A 417 9.63 -14.26 -5.70
N VAL A 418 9.72 -14.39 -7.03
CA VAL A 418 10.90 -13.96 -7.80
C VAL A 418 11.26 -12.50 -7.46
N ARG A 419 12.56 -12.26 -7.34
CA ARG A 419 13.17 -10.96 -7.02
C ARG A 419 14.04 -10.47 -8.18
N GLY A 420 14.01 -9.17 -8.44
CA GLY A 420 14.90 -8.46 -9.35
C GLY A 420 14.39 -8.33 -10.77
N ASN A 421 13.11 -8.61 -11.01
CA ASN A 421 12.42 -8.43 -12.29
C ASN A 421 11.08 -7.70 -12.17
N ASP A 422 10.75 -7.17 -10.99
CA ASP A 422 9.45 -6.58 -10.67
C ASP A 422 8.26 -7.54 -10.93
N GLU A 423 8.44 -8.81 -10.55
CA GLU A 423 7.42 -9.86 -10.68
C GLU A 423 6.08 -9.39 -10.12
N CYS A 424 5.01 -9.37 -10.91
CA CYS A 424 3.68 -8.92 -10.48
C CYS A 424 3.67 -7.54 -9.80
N ALA A 425 4.50 -6.60 -10.25
CA ALA A 425 4.63 -5.26 -9.65
C ALA A 425 5.14 -5.25 -8.20
N PHE A 426 5.77 -6.32 -7.74
CA PHE A 426 6.16 -6.51 -6.34
C PHE A 426 7.21 -5.51 -5.86
N GLU A 427 7.97 -4.91 -6.78
CA GLU A 427 9.05 -3.97 -6.51
C GLU A 427 8.64 -2.50 -6.78
N SER A 428 7.33 -2.23 -6.95
CA SER A 428 6.78 -0.93 -7.35
C SER A 428 6.26 -0.05 -6.20
N LEU A 429 5.75 -0.66 -5.13
CA LEU A 429 5.01 0.01 -4.04
C LEU A 429 5.62 -0.26 -2.65
N GLY A 430 6.95 -0.29 -2.55
CA GLY A 430 7.63 -0.41 -1.25
C GLY A 430 7.37 0.80 -0.36
N VAL A 431 6.95 0.57 0.89
CA VAL A 431 6.68 1.60 1.90
C VAL A 431 7.47 1.30 3.17
N GLU A 432 8.07 2.36 3.71
CA GLU A 432 8.75 2.32 5.00
C GLU A 432 8.14 3.31 5.99
N ALA A 433 8.09 2.90 7.25
CA ALA A 433 7.75 3.74 8.39
C ALA A 433 8.72 3.49 9.55
N SER A 434 8.95 4.52 10.37
CA SER A 434 9.79 4.46 11.58
C SER A 434 8.93 4.66 12.81
N PRO A 435 8.48 3.58 13.49
CA PRO A 435 7.72 3.71 14.73
C PRO A 435 8.59 4.30 15.86
N ILE A 436 7.96 4.99 16.79
CA ILE A 436 8.55 5.49 18.04
C ILE A 436 8.32 4.39 19.10
N PRO A 437 9.36 3.65 19.53
CA PRO A 437 9.17 2.42 20.32
C PRO A 437 8.62 2.57 21.72
#